data_AF-A0A2V5VHX8-F1
#
_entry.id   AF-A0A2V5VHX8-F1
#
_cell.length_a   1.000
_cell.length_b   1.000
_cell.length_c   1.000
_cell.angle_alpha   90.00
_cell.angle_beta   90.00
_cell.angle_gamma   90.00
#
_symmetry.space_group_name_H-M   'P 1'
#
loop_
_entity.id
_entity.type
_entity.pdbx_description
1 polymer ?
#
loop_
_entity_poly.entity_id
_entity_poly.type
_entity_poly.pdbx_seq_one_letter_code
_entity_poly.pdbx_strand_id
1 'polypeptide(L)'
;MNDEEPIDVERHHAQTLQQMTTAAELSAPANEHKSFNEYRKERYDALQSFVASRRKIYLDTKFWVWLREPAASPDPAATSALLKQLQQGVAEGHLCCPVSYPIFLETAKIFPLARRKQHAATEEALCAGVALRNPFDVFELETLDFFIRNSPHLRNLPLRRDTVWCPVGHMLGEKYPF
;
A
#
# COMPACT_ATOMS: atom_id res chain seq x y z
N MET A 1 35.43 11.10 9.64
CA MET A 1 34.55 12.18 10.11
C MET A 1 33.67 12.57 8.93
N ASN A 2 32.56 11.86 8.76
CA ASN A 2 31.46 12.19 7.86
C ASN A 2 30.22 11.77 8.64
N ASP A 3 29.60 12.73 9.30
CA ASP A 3 28.33 12.55 10.00
C ASP A 3 27.23 12.49 8.93
N GLU A 4 26.73 11.30 8.62
CA GLU A 4 25.48 11.16 7.87
C GLU A 4 24.34 11.54 8.83
N GLU A 5 23.75 12.72 8.60
CA GLU A 5 22.55 13.16 9.32
C GLU A 5 21.44 12.11 9.20
N PRO A 6 20.73 11.80 10.30
CA PRO A 6 19.62 10.85 10.25
C PRO A 6 18.51 11.42 9.36
N ILE A 7 18.08 10.63 8.37
CA ILE A 7 16.94 10.95 7.52
C ILE A 7 15.72 11.13 8.43
N ASP A 8 15.29 12.37 8.56
CA ASP A 8 14.09 12.76 9.30
C ASP A 8 12.87 12.20 8.55
N VAL A 9 12.43 11.03 9.00
CA VAL A 9 11.33 10.25 8.40
C VAL A 9 10.03 11.06 8.40
N GLU A 10 9.82 11.95 9.37
CA GLU A 10 8.65 12.83 9.40
C GLU A 10 8.72 13.88 8.30
N ARG A 11 9.90 14.46 8.05
CA ARG A 11 10.10 15.38 6.90
C ARG A 11 9.99 14.66 5.56
N HIS A 12 10.51 13.44 5.44
CA HIS A 12 10.42 12.68 4.21
C HIS A 12 8.98 12.22 3.93
N HIS A 13 8.23 11.82 4.97
CA HIS A 13 6.81 11.48 4.89
C HIS A 13 5.97 12.71 4.54
N ALA A 14 6.21 13.85 5.20
CA ALA A 14 5.57 15.12 4.87
C ALA A 14 5.87 15.55 3.44
N GLN A 15 7.12 15.43 2.98
CA GLN A 15 7.52 15.74 1.60
C GLN A 15 6.91 14.76 0.59
N THR A 16 6.77 13.48 0.92
CA THR A 16 6.15 12.48 0.04
C THR A 16 4.64 12.68 -0.06
N LEU A 17 3.97 12.92 1.08
CA LEU A 17 2.55 13.30 1.11
C LEU A 17 2.32 14.61 0.37
N GLN A 18 3.19 15.59 0.57
CA GLN A 18 3.15 16.90 -0.09
C GLN A 18 3.42 16.77 -1.59
N GLN A 19 4.33 15.91 -2.03
CA GLN A 19 4.55 15.63 -3.46
C GLN A 19 3.37 14.86 -4.07
N MET A 20 2.73 13.96 -3.32
CA MET A 20 1.50 13.26 -3.74
C MET A 20 0.27 14.19 -3.80
N THR A 21 0.18 15.19 -2.92
CA THR A 21 -0.86 16.25 -3.00
C THR A 21 -0.53 17.23 -4.12
N THR A 22 0.70 17.70 -4.22
CA THR A 22 1.13 18.69 -5.23
C THR A 22 1.06 18.12 -6.66
N ALA A 23 1.41 16.85 -6.88
CA ALA A 23 1.24 16.19 -8.17
C ALA A 23 -0.23 15.90 -8.52
N ALA A 24 -1.11 15.78 -7.52
CA ALA A 24 -2.55 15.67 -7.71
C ALA A 24 -3.24 17.03 -7.88
N GLU A 25 -2.65 18.11 -7.36
CA GLU A 25 -3.25 19.46 -7.32
C GLU A 25 -2.81 20.38 -8.47
N LEU A 26 -1.70 20.10 -9.17
CA LEU A 26 -1.17 20.99 -10.23
C LEU A 26 -1.72 20.73 -11.65
N SER A 27 -2.74 19.88 -11.83
CA SER A 27 -3.35 19.68 -13.16
C SER A 27 -4.89 19.65 -13.19
N ALA A 28 -5.57 20.13 -12.15
CA ALA A 28 -7.02 20.27 -12.19
C ALA A 28 -7.42 21.75 -11.96
N PRO A 29 -8.10 22.42 -12.91
CA PRO A 29 -8.76 23.66 -12.57
C PRO A 29 -9.76 23.39 -11.44
N ALA A 30 -9.74 24.23 -10.41
CA ALA A 30 -10.67 24.20 -9.29
C ALA A 30 -12.09 24.60 -9.75
N ASN A 31 -12.76 23.74 -10.51
CA ASN A 31 -14.20 23.79 -10.74
C ASN A 31 -14.69 22.47 -11.37
N GLU A 32 -15.10 21.50 -10.56
CA GLU A 32 -15.86 20.35 -11.07
C GLU A 32 -16.72 19.77 -9.93
N HIS A 33 -18.05 19.87 -10.06
CA HIS A 33 -19.00 19.14 -9.23
C HIS A 33 -18.92 17.63 -9.56
N LYS A 34 -17.82 16.97 -9.21
CA LYS A 34 -17.73 15.51 -9.28
C LYS A 34 -18.56 14.90 -8.17
N SER A 35 -19.41 13.94 -8.52
CA SER A 35 -20.07 13.13 -7.51
C SER A 35 -19.02 12.37 -6.69
N PHE A 36 -19.34 12.07 -5.44
CA PHE A 36 -18.48 11.27 -4.58
C PHE A 36 -18.07 9.94 -5.24
N ASN A 37 -18.96 9.31 -6.00
CA ASN A 37 -18.69 8.07 -6.71
C ASN A 37 -17.67 8.24 -7.84
N GLU A 38 -17.72 9.35 -8.58
CA GLU A 38 -16.74 9.65 -9.63
C GLU A 38 -15.37 9.94 -9.03
N TYR A 39 -15.31 10.76 -7.98
CA TYR A 39 -14.06 11.01 -7.25
C TYR A 39 -13.46 9.70 -6.71
N ARG A 40 -14.28 8.88 -6.04
CA ARG A 40 -13.83 7.59 -5.51
C ARG A 40 -13.31 6.69 -6.63
N LYS A 41 -14.02 6.62 -7.76
CA LYS A 41 -13.59 5.84 -8.92
C LYS A 41 -12.22 6.28 -9.41
N GLU A 42 -12.04 7.58 -9.65
CA GLU A 42 -10.77 8.14 -10.13
C GLU A 42 -9.60 7.83 -9.19
N ARG A 43 -9.82 7.93 -7.87
CA ARG A 43 -8.79 7.59 -6.87
C ARG A 43 -8.41 6.11 -6.89
N TYR A 44 -9.39 5.22 -7.07
CA TYR A 44 -9.14 3.78 -7.16
C TYR A 44 -8.53 3.36 -8.51
N ASP A 45 -8.89 4.02 -9.60
CA ASP A 45 -8.27 3.83 -10.93
C ASP A 45 -6.79 4.27 -10.90
N ALA A 46 -6.49 5.38 -10.24
CA ALA A 46 -5.12 5.84 -10.00
C ALA A 46 -4.33 4.85 -9.12
N LEU A 47 -4.92 4.33 -8.05
CA LEU A 47 -4.30 3.31 -7.20
C LEU A 47 -4.01 2.02 -7.99
N GLN A 48 -4.99 1.54 -8.76
CA GLN A 48 -4.82 0.36 -9.62
C GLN A 48 -3.68 0.57 -10.61
N SER A 49 -3.61 1.74 -11.24
CA SER A 49 -2.55 2.08 -12.20
C SER A 49 -1.17 2.15 -11.52
N PHE A 50 -1.11 2.74 -10.31
CA PHE A 50 0.10 2.80 -9.49
C PHE A 50 0.63 1.40 -9.14
N VAL A 51 -0.25 0.47 -8.79
CA VAL A 51 0.14 -0.90 -8.44
C VAL A 51 0.47 -1.73 -9.69
N ALA A 52 -0.25 -1.52 -10.78
CA ALA A 52 -0.04 -2.23 -12.04
C ALA A 52 1.35 -1.94 -12.65
N SER A 53 1.87 -0.73 -12.49
CA SER A 53 3.19 -0.34 -13.01
C SER A 53 4.37 -0.87 -12.19
N ARG A 54 4.12 -1.51 -11.04
CA ARG A 54 5.15 -2.00 -10.11
C ARG A 54 5.18 -3.51 -10.04
N ARG A 55 6.35 -4.05 -9.70
CA ARG A 55 6.47 -5.44 -9.24
C ARG A 55 5.91 -5.54 -7.81
N LYS A 56 4.98 -6.46 -7.59
CA LYS A 56 4.44 -6.73 -6.25
C LYS A 56 5.30 -7.79 -5.60
N ILE A 57 5.83 -7.52 -4.41
CA ILE A 57 6.57 -8.49 -3.59
C ILE A 57 5.75 -8.75 -2.34
N TYR A 58 5.20 -9.95 -2.23
CA TYR A 58 4.46 -10.36 -1.04
C TYR A 58 5.43 -10.94 -0.02
N LEU A 59 5.46 -10.33 1.16
CA LEU A 59 6.30 -10.76 2.26
C LEU A 59 5.47 -11.56 3.26
N ASP A 60 5.96 -12.74 3.61
CA ASP A 60 5.45 -13.54 4.73
C ASP A 60 5.70 -12.82 6.07
N THR A 61 4.91 -13.11 7.10
CA THR A 61 5.07 -12.54 8.45
C THR A 61 6.51 -12.59 8.93
N LYS A 62 7.22 -13.71 8.72
CA LYS A 62 8.62 -13.84 9.20
C LYS A 62 9.54 -12.79 8.59
N PHE A 63 9.35 -12.45 7.32
CA PHE A 63 10.16 -11.44 6.64
C PHE A 63 9.83 -10.05 7.17
N TRP A 64 8.55 -9.74 7.42
CA TRP A 64 8.18 -8.48 8.10
C TRP A 64 8.83 -8.35 9.48
N VAL A 65 8.91 -9.45 10.23
CA VAL A 65 9.58 -9.49 11.54
C VAL A 65 11.09 -9.27 11.42
N TRP A 66 11.75 -9.96 10.49
CA TRP A 66 13.20 -9.84 10.26
C TRP A 66 13.59 -8.47 9.71
N LEU A 67 12.82 -7.92 8.77
CA LEU A 67 13.11 -6.62 8.15
C LEU A 67 12.93 -5.44 9.11
N ARG A 68 12.03 -5.55 10.10
CA ARG A 68 11.89 -4.55 11.17
C ARG A 68 13.19 -4.43 11.98
N GLU A 69 13.86 -5.55 12.24
CA GLU A 69 15.03 -5.64 13.11
C GLU A 69 16.06 -6.62 12.52
N PRO A 70 16.79 -6.22 11.45
CA PRO A 70 17.68 -7.13 10.72
C PRO A 70 18.75 -7.78 11.60
N ALA A 71 19.25 -7.05 12.60
CA ALA A 71 20.24 -7.54 13.57
C ALA A 71 19.77 -8.77 14.37
N ALA A 72 18.46 -8.96 14.54
CA ALA A 72 17.87 -10.08 15.27
C ALA A 72 17.43 -11.23 14.35
N SER A 73 17.70 -11.15 13.05
CA SER A 73 17.38 -12.19 12.08
C SER A 73 18.41 -13.34 12.11
N PRO A 74 18.09 -14.53 11.58
CA PRO A 74 19.06 -15.64 11.46
C PRO A 74 20.29 -15.30 10.61
N ASP A 75 20.17 -14.36 9.67
CA ASP A 75 21.27 -13.84 8.85
C ASP A 75 21.16 -12.31 8.74
N PRO A 76 21.80 -11.56 9.67
CA PRO A 76 21.73 -10.12 9.70
C PRO A 76 22.26 -9.42 8.46
N ALA A 77 23.31 -9.97 7.84
CA ALA A 77 23.93 -9.38 6.66
C ALA A 77 23.00 -9.50 5.45
N ALA A 78 22.46 -10.69 5.20
CA ALA A 78 21.53 -10.92 4.11
C ALA A 78 20.22 -10.13 4.31
N THR A 79 19.70 -10.10 5.54
CA THR A 79 18.45 -9.37 5.85
C THR A 79 18.61 -7.87 5.68
N SER A 80 19.74 -7.30 6.11
CA SER A 80 20.03 -5.87 5.92
C SER A 80 20.19 -5.51 4.45
N ALA A 81 20.88 -6.37 3.67
CA ALA A 81 21.01 -6.20 2.24
C ALA A 81 19.65 -6.26 1.53
N LEU A 82 18.79 -7.22 1.92
CA LEU A 82 17.44 -7.36 1.40
C LEU A 82 16.60 -6.12 1.71
N LEU A 83 16.62 -5.62 2.96
CA LEU A 83 15.89 -4.41 3.34
C LEU A 83 16.29 -3.23 2.46
N LYS A 84 17.60 -3.01 2.27
CA LYS A 84 18.13 -1.93 1.44
C LYS A 84 17.68 -2.05 -0.02
N GLN A 85 17.72 -3.26 -0.59
CA GLN A 85 17.26 -3.50 -1.97
C GLN A 85 15.76 -3.25 -2.13
N LEU A 86 14.94 -3.69 -1.17
CA LEU A 86 13.51 -3.44 -1.20
C LEU A 86 13.19 -1.94 -1.10
N GLN A 87 13.82 -1.24 -0.15
CA GLN A 87 13.65 0.20 0.02
C GLN A 87 14.05 0.98 -1.24
N GLN A 88 15.21 0.63 -1.84
CA GLN A 88 15.67 1.24 -3.07
C GLN A 88 14.67 0.99 -4.22
N GLY A 89 14.22 -0.25 -4.42
CA GLY A 89 13.25 -0.56 -5.46
C GLY A 89 11.88 0.10 -5.26
N VAL A 90 11.46 0.36 -4.01
CA VAL A 90 10.26 1.15 -3.71
C VAL A 90 10.47 2.62 -4.07
N ALA A 91 11.59 3.21 -3.64
CA ALA A 91 11.92 4.61 -3.90
C ALA A 91 12.06 4.91 -5.40
N GLU A 92 12.65 3.98 -6.17
CA GLU A 92 12.77 4.06 -7.63
C GLU A 92 11.44 3.77 -8.36
N GLY A 93 10.40 3.36 -7.64
CA GLY A 93 9.09 3.07 -8.21
C GLY A 93 9.05 1.76 -9.02
N HIS A 94 10.01 0.86 -8.83
CA HIS A 94 10.08 -0.43 -9.52
C HIS A 94 9.24 -1.51 -8.84
N LEU A 95 9.11 -1.46 -7.51
CA LEU A 95 8.36 -2.43 -6.74
C LEU A 95 7.53 -1.77 -5.64
N CYS A 96 6.62 -2.56 -5.08
CA CYS A 96 6.00 -2.30 -3.79
C CYS A 96 5.87 -3.63 -3.04
N CYS A 97 5.79 -3.56 -1.71
CA CYS A 97 5.54 -4.71 -0.86
C CYS A 97 4.18 -4.56 -0.17
N PRO A 98 3.05 -4.83 -0.84
CA PRO A 98 1.73 -4.63 -0.25
C PRO A 98 1.56 -5.47 1.01
N VAL A 99 1.12 -4.84 2.10
CA VAL A 99 0.69 -5.56 3.31
C VAL A 99 -0.69 -6.17 3.07
N SER A 100 -0.89 -7.40 3.54
CA SER A 100 -2.20 -8.05 3.50
C SER A 100 -2.95 -7.86 4.81
N TYR A 101 -4.28 -7.89 4.76
CA TYR A 101 -5.12 -7.74 5.94
C TYR A 101 -4.75 -8.67 7.12
N PRO A 102 -4.45 -9.98 6.92
CA PRO A 102 -4.02 -10.84 8.03
C PRO A 102 -2.70 -10.39 8.67
N ILE A 103 -1.72 -9.99 7.87
CA ILE A 103 -0.43 -9.48 8.36
C ILE A 103 -0.67 -8.22 9.19
N PHE A 104 -1.45 -7.27 8.65
CA PHE A 104 -1.77 -6.04 9.35
C PHE A 104 -2.43 -6.28 10.71
N LEU A 105 -3.37 -7.24 10.80
CA LEU A 105 -4.01 -7.60 12.07
C LEU A 105 -3.04 -8.28 13.07
N GLU A 106 -2.09 -9.06 12.58
CA GLU A 106 -1.07 -9.69 13.41
C GLU A 106 -0.09 -8.64 13.95
N THR A 107 0.36 -7.73 13.08
CA THR A 107 1.37 -6.72 13.40
C THR A 107 0.78 -5.60 14.27
N ALA A 108 -0.51 -5.31 14.13
CA ALA A 108 -1.25 -4.43 15.04
C ALA A 108 -1.27 -4.93 16.50
N LYS A 109 -1.02 -6.22 16.76
CA LYS A 109 -0.97 -6.79 18.11
C LYS A 109 0.42 -6.75 18.74
N ILE A 110 1.46 -6.34 17.99
CA ILE A 110 2.83 -6.27 18.50
C ILE A 110 2.90 -5.42 19.77
N PHE A 111 3.60 -5.92 20.78
CA PHE A 111 3.90 -5.24 22.04
C PHE A 111 5.40 -5.35 22.33
N PRO A 112 6.05 -4.33 22.94
CA PRO A 112 5.51 -3.03 23.37
C PRO A 112 5.22 -2.06 22.22
N LEU A 113 4.55 -0.94 22.51
CA LEU A 113 4.16 0.08 21.52
C LEU A 113 5.35 0.59 20.69
N ALA A 114 6.53 0.75 21.28
CA ALA A 114 7.74 1.14 20.56
C ALA A 114 8.07 0.18 19.41
N ARG A 115 7.97 -1.13 19.66
CA ARG A 115 8.21 -2.17 18.66
C ARG A 115 7.15 -2.18 17.57
N ARG A 116 5.90 -1.86 17.93
CA ARG A 116 4.81 -1.69 16.95
C ARG A 116 5.05 -0.50 16.04
N LYS A 117 5.49 0.64 16.59
CA LYS A 117 5.83 1.85 15.80
C LYS A 117 6.97 1.56 14.81
N GLN A 118 8.02 0.88 15.25
CA GLN A 118 9.11 0.46 14.37
C GLN A 118 8.63 -0.46 13.24
N HIS A 119 7.70 -1.36 13.55
CA HIS A 119 7.09 -2.22 12.55
C HIS A 119 6.28 -1.42 11.52
N ALA A 120 5.42 -0.50 11.99
CA ALA A 120 4.62 0.36 11.12
C ALA A 120 5.51 1.22 10.21
N ALA A 121 6.62 1.76 10.70
CA ALA A 121 7.59 2.48 9.87
C ALA A 121 8.23 1.61 8.79
N THR A 122 8.48 0.33 9.10
CA THR A 122 9.01 -0.65 8.13
C THR A 122 7.95 -0.98 7.07
N GLU A 123 6.72 -1.24 7.48
CA GLU A 123 5.59 -1.47 6.57
C GLU A 123 5.39 -0.26 5.66
N GLU A 124 5.36 0.95 6.21
CA GLU A 124 5.18 2.19 5.47
C GLU A 124 6.25 2.40 4.40
N ALA A 125 7.52 2.21 4.76
CA ALA A 125 8.64 2.35 3.83
C ALA A 125 8.60 1.34 2.67
N LEU A 126 7.96 0.17 2.85
CA LEU A 126 7.94 -0.90 1.86
C LEU A 126 6.63 -1.00 1.08
N CYS A 127 5.49 -0.65 1.69
CA CYS A 127 4.17 -0.78 1.09
C CYS A 127 3.83 0.32 0.08
N ALA A 128 4.51 1.47 0.15
CA ALA A 128 4.19 2.67 -0.63
C ALA A 128 2.70 3.10 -0.48
N GLY A 129 2.14 2.92 0.71
CA GLY A 129 0.74 3.24 1.04
C GLY A 129 -0.30 2.25 0.51
N VAL A 130 0.11 1.15 -0.14
CA VAL A 130 -0.77 0.16 -0.75
C VAL A 130 -0.93 -1.08 0.13
N ALA A 131 -2.15 -1.58 0.22
CA ALA A 131 -2.48 -2.84 0.85
C ALA A 131 -3.41 -3.70 -0.01
N LEU A 132 -3.47 -4.97 0.34
CA LEU A 132 -4.51 -5.88 -0.12
C LEU A 132 -5.71 -5.80 0.83
N ARG A 133 -6.92 -5.67 0.26
CA ARG A 133 -8.17 -5.65 1.01
C ARG A 133 -8.35 -6.88 1.91
N ASN A 134 -9.35 -6.81 2.79
CA ASN A 134 -9.73 -7.97 3.58
C ASN A 134 -10.09 -9.17 2.66
N PRO A 135 -9.86 -10.42 3.10
CA PRO A 135 -10.05 -11.59 2.22
C PRO A 135 -11.49 -11.78 1.74
N PHE A 136 -12.50 -11.31 2.47
CA PHE A 136 -13.90 -11.41 2.06
C PHE A 136 -14.19 -10.46 0.88
N ASP A 137 -13.69 -9.21 0.95
CA ASP A 137 -13.79 -8.27 -0.17
C ASP A 137 -13.06 -8.80 -1.40
N VAL A 138 -11.83 -9.31 -1.22
CA VAL A 138 -11.05 -9.88 -2.34
C VAL A 138 -11.80 -11.05 -2.95
N PHE A 139 -12.35 -11.95 -2.13
CA PHE A 139 -13.14 -13.08 -2.60
C PHE A 139 -14.38 -12.65 -3.40
N GLU A 140 -15.13 -11.66 -2.91
CA GLU A 140 -16.28 -11.10 -3.62
C GLU A 140 -15.88 -10.53 -4.99
N LEU A 141 -14.82 -9.72 -5.02
CA LEU A 141 -14.32 -9.07 -6.23
C LEU A 141 -13.81 -10.07 -7.26
N GLU A 142 -12.99 -11.04 -6.85
CA GLU A 142 -12.46 -12.08 -7.73
C GLU A 142 -13.57 -13.01 -8.24
N THR A 143 -14.55 -13.33 -7.41
CA THR A 143 -15.72 -14.12 -7.81
C THR A 143 -16.53 -13.38 -8.87
N LEU A 144 -16.83 -12.11 -8.64
CA LEU A 144 -17.55 -11.27 -9.59
C LEU A 144 -16.78 -11.13 -10.91
N ASP A 145 -15.49 -10.84 -10.84
CA ASP A 145 -14.63 -10.70 -12.02
C ASP A 145 -14.52 -12.02 -12.81
N PHE A 146 -14.42 -13.16 -12.13
CA PHE A 146 -14.47 -14.48 -12.76
C PHE A 146 -15.75 -14.67 -13.58
N PHE A 147 -16.92 -14.40 -13.00
CA PHE A 147 -18.19 -14.53 -13.73
C PHE A 147 -18.31 -13.55 -14.88
N ILE A 148 -17.88 -12.29 -14.71
CA ILE A 148 -17.90 -11.29 -15.79
C ILE A 148 -16.98 -11.72 -16.95
N ARG A 149 -15.79 -12.25 -16.66
CA ARG A 149 -14.85 -12.70 -17.70
C ARG A 149 -15.39 -13.90 -18.46
N ASN A 150 -16.06 -14.84 -17.78
CA ASN A 150 -16.49 -16.11 -18.37
C ASN A 150 -17.94 -16.14 -18.88
N SER A 151 -18.77 -15.14 -18.57
CA SER A 151 -20.16 -15.05 -19.02
C SER A 151 -20.38 -13.86 -19.94
N PRO A 152 -20.55 -14.05 -21.27
CA PRO A 152 -20.75 -12.96 -22.22
C PRO A 152 -21.93 -12.04 -21.87
N HIS A 153 -23.02 -12.59 -21.31
CA HIS A 153 -24.20 -11.82 -20.89
C HIS A 153 -23.92 -10.83 -19.75
N LEU A 154 -22.92 -11.09 -18.91
CA LEU A 154 -22.54 -10.22 -17.80
C LEU A 154 -21.56 -9.13 -18.21
N ARG A 155 -20.87 -9.27 -19.35
CA ARG A 155 -19.89 -8.28 -19.84
C ARG A 155 -20.52 -6.92 -20.16
N ASN A 156 -21.78 -6.91 -20.54
CA ASN A 156 -22.52 -5.71 -20.92
C ASN A 156 -23.28 -5.07 -19.74
N LEU A 157 -23.28 -5.72 -18.57
CA LEU A 157 -23.89 -5.12 -17.38
C LEU A 157 -22.97 -4.02 -16.84
N PRO A 158 -23.52 -2.92 -16.31
CA PRO A 158 -22.74 -1.84 -15.70
C PRO A 158 -22.25 -2.24 -14.29
N LEU A 159 -21.62 -3.41 -14.17
CA LEU A 159 -21.03 -3.90 -12.93
C LEU A 159 -19.65 -3.26 -12.73
N ARG A 160 -19.46 -2.62 -11.58
CA ARG A 160 -18.18 -2.03 -11.21
C ARG A 160 -17.17 -3.15 -10.96
N ARG A 161 -16.04 -3.11 -11.68
CA ARG A 161 -14.87 -3.93 -11.34
C ARG A 161 -14.00 -3.15 -10.38
N ASP A 162 -14.26 -3.37 -9.11
CA ASP A 162 -13.46 -2.79 -8.05
C ASP A 162 -12.09 -3.47 -7.96
N THR A 163 -11.10 -2.71 -7.50
CA THR A 163 -9.75 -3.22 -7.33
C THR A 163 -9.60 -3.91 -5.97
N VAL A 164 -8.85 -5.01 -5.95
CA VAL A 164 -8.43 -5.72 -4.72
C VAL A 164 -7.46 -4.89 -3.87
N TRP A 165 -6.92 -3.79 -4.42
CA TRP A 165 -6.03 -2.88 -3.72
C TRP A 165 -6.81 -1.83 -2.93
N CYS A 166 -6.25 -1.42 -1.80
CA CYS A 166 -6.73 -0.28 -1.04
C CYS A 166 -5.56 0.49 -0.41
N PRO A 167 -5.78 1.74 0.02
CA PRO A 167 -4.86 2.39 0.95
C PRO A 167 -4.72 1.54 2.23
N VAL A 168 -3.53 1.51 2.83
CA VAL A 168 -3.27 0.76 4.09
C VAL A 168 -4.28 1.12 5.18
N GLY A 169 -4.56 2.41 5.36
CA GLY A 169 -5.52 2.89 6.36
C GLY A 169 -6.97 2.46 6.14
N HIS A 170 -7.33 2.05 4.91
CA HIS A 170 -8.68 1.59 4.57
C HIS A 170 -8.89 0.10 4.85
N MET A 171 -7.84 -0.65 5.20
CA MET A 171 -7.96 -2.08 5.52
C MET A 171 -8.94 -2.37 6.66
N LEU A 172 -9.10 -1.44 7.61
CA LEU A 172 -10.05 -1.56 8.73
C LEU A 172 -11.47 -1.12 8.39
N GLY A 173 -11.72 -0.72 7.15
CA GLY A 173 -12.98 -0.19 6.66
C GLY A 173 -12.84 1.20 6.07
N GLU A 174 -13.70 1.51 5.11
CA GLU A 174 -13.81 2.83 4.53
C GLU A 174 -14.80 3.67 5.36
N LYS A 175 -14.38 4.85 5.79
CA LYS A 175 -15.28 5.84 6.40
C LYS A 175 -15.47 6.98 5.41
N TYR A 176 -16.72 7.26 5.09
CA TYR A 176 -17.08 8.40 4.26
C TYR A 176 -17.87 9.41 5.09
N PRO A 177 -17.59 10.71 4.97
CA PRO A 177 -18.47 11.72 5.53
C PRO A 177 -19.84 11.59 4.84
N PHE A 178 -20.88 11.45 5.65
CA PHE A 178 -22.28 11.44 5.24
C PHE A 178 -22.85 12.86 5.25
#